data_AF-A0A353Z4M8-F1
#
_entry.id   AF-A0A353Z4M8-F1
#
_cell.length_a   1.000
_cell.length_b   1.000
_cell.length_c   1.000
_cell.angle_alpha   90.00
_cell.angle_beta   90.00
_cell.angle_gamma   90.00
#
_symmetry.space_group_name_H-M   'P 1'
#
loop_
_entity.id
_entity.type
_entity.pdbx_description
1 polymer ?
#
loop_
_entity_poly.entity_id
_entity_poly.type
_entity_poly.pdbx_seq_one_letter_code
_entity_poly.pdbx_strand_id
1 'polypeptide(L)'
;IATDGDFNVGLSSNSEMKKLIKEKRDEGIYLTCLGYGMGNYKDSKLEILADNGNGNYAYIDNIQEAEKTLIAEFGGTLFTVAKDVKIQIEFNPFNISAYRLIGYENRLLNDEDFNDDTKDAGEVGSGHTVTALYELIPAGTKNKYTKNIDPLKYQTSNILKTEELATVKIRYKPTKDNTSIFFDKAVIKNTEWFNEASEDLRFSASVAMFGMLISESEYGKGIDYKQIIELAQNARSEDKDGYRAEFVRLVKSLKNFR
;
A
#
# COMPACT_ATOMS: atom_id res chain seq x y z
N ILE A 1 -20.86 -7.90 0.98
CA ILE A 1 -21.27 -8.88 2.02
C ILE A 1 -20.75 -8.42 3.38
N ALA A 2 -21.48 -8.69 4.47
CA ALA A 2 -21.03 -8.47 5.84
C ALA A 2 -21.01 -9.82 6.56
N THR A 3 -19.88 -10.22 7.15
CA THR A 3 -19.67 -11.60 7.64
C THR A 3 -18.56 -11.68 8.67
N ASP A 4 -18.57 -12.75 9.47
CA ASP A 4 -17.49 -13.16 10.37
C ASP A 4 -16.36 -13.95 9.65
N GLY A 5 -16.53 -14.25 8.36
CA GLY A 5 -15.55 -14.98 7.54
C GLY A 5 -15.75 -16.50 7.51
N ASP A 6 -16.78 -17.02 8.18
CA ASP A 6 -17.06 -18.46 8.24
C ASP A 6 -18.12 -18.88 7.21
N PHE A 7 -17.63 -19.21 6.01
CA PHE A 7 -18.44 -19.77 4.92
C PHE A 7 -18.71 -21.26 5.14
N ASN A 8 -19.74 -21.56 5.92
CA ASN A 8 -20.08 -22.93 6.36
C ASN A 8 -21.19 -23.61 5.53
N VAL A 9 -21.82 -22.91 4.58
CA VAL A 9 -22.92 -23.42 3.75
C VAL A 9 -22.69 -23.06 2.28
N GLY A 10 -22.84 -24.03 1.37
CA GLY A 10 -22.65 -23.84 -0.07
C GLY A 10 -21.22 -24.14 -0.54
N LEU A 11 -20.77 -23.45 -1.59
CA LEU A 11 -19.39 -23.55 -2.10
C LEU A 11 -18.41 -23.13 -0.99
N SER A 12 -17.72 -24.11 -0.40
CA SER A 12 -16.86 -23.90 0.75
C SER A 12 -15.38 -23.87 0.39
N SER A 13 -15.02 -24.37 -0.80
CA SER A 13 -13.64 -24.38 -1.28
C SER A 13 -13.22 -23.01 -1.82
N ASN A 14 -11.98 -22.60 -1.49
CA ASN A 14 -11.42 -21.32 -1.95
C ASN A 14 -11.40 -21.21 -3.48
N SER A 15 -11.20 -22.29 -4.22
CA SER A 15 -11.15 -22.24 -5.69
C SER A 15 -12.53 -22.01 -6.32
N GLU A 16 -13.58 -22.65 -5.78
CA GLU A 16 -14.93 -22.50 -6.32
C GLU A 16 -15.48 -21.11 -6.06
N MET A 17 -15.26 -20.55 -4.86
CA MET A 17 -15.66 -19.15 -4.59
C MET A 17 -14.90 -18.18 -5.49
N LYS A 18 -13.57 -18.35 -5.65
CA LYS A 18 -12.79 -17.52 -6.59
C LYS A 18 -13.34 -17.58 -8.01
N LYS A 19 -13.71 -18.76 -8.48
CA LYS A 19 -14.27 -18.94 -9.82
C LYS A 19 -15.61 -18.21 -9.96
N LEU A 20 -16.54 -18.41 -9.03
CA LEU A 20 -17.84 -17.73 -9.02
C LEU A 20 -17.69 -16.22 -8.98
N ILE A 21 -16.80 -15.72 -8.13
CA ILE A 21 -16.55 -14.28 -7.98
C ILE A 21 -15.99 -13.71 -9.28
N LYS A 22 -15.05 -14.39 -9.93
CA LYS A 22 -14.54 -13.96 -11.24
C LYS A 22 -15.62 -13.96 -12.31
N GLU A 23 -16.46 -15.01 -12.38
CA GLU A 23 -17.59 -15.06 -13.32
C GLU A 23 -18.55 -13.88 -13.10
N LYS A 24 -18.87 -13.54 -11.85
CA LYS A 24 -19.73 -12.39 -11.53
C LYS A 24 -19.08 -11.04 -11.76
N ARG A 25 -17.79 -10.93 -11.48
CA ARG A 25 -16.97 -9.75 -11.82
C ARG A 25 -17.00 -9.48 -13.32
N ASP A 26 -16.86 -10.52 -14.14
CA ASP A 26 -16.88 -10.40 -15.60
C ASP A 26 -18.29 -10.00 -16.12
N GLU A 27 -19.35 -10.26 -15.35
CA GLU A 27 -20.71 -9.73 -15.55
C GLU A 27 -20.89 -8.27 -15.04
N GLY A 28 -19.84 -7.65 -14.48
CA GLY A 28 -19.85 -6.30 -13.92
C GLY A 28 -20.30 -6.21 -12.46
N ILE A 29 -20.34 -7.32 -11.73
CA ILE A 29 -20.74 -7.38 -10.31
C ILE A 29 -19.49 -7.45 -9.44
N TYR A 30 -19.21 -6.38 -8.68
CA TYR A 30 -18.05 -6.34 -7.77
C TYR A 30 -18.39 -6.82 -6.35
N LEU A 31 -17.41 -7.43 -5.68
CA LEU A 31 -17.58 -7.99 -4.33
C LEU A 31 -16.84 -7.17 -3.28
N THR A 32 -17.59 -6.45 -2.45
CA THR A 32 -17.05 -5.86 -1.21
C THR A 32 -17.30 -6.79 -0.03
N CYS A 33 -16.28 -7.03 0.80
CA CYS A 33 -16.32 -7.88 1.99
C CYS A 33 -16.12 -7.03 3.25
N LEU A 34 -17.10 -7.00 4.14
CA LEU A 34 -17.03 -6.32 5.43
C LEU A 34 -16.94 -7.38 6.54
N GLY A 35 -15.77 -7.47 7.18
CA GLY A 35 -15.51 -8.37 8.30
C GLY A 35 -16.05 -7.79 9.61
N TYR A 36 -16.75 -8.59 10.41
CA TYR A 36 -17.30 -8.18 11.71
C TYR A 36 -17.14 -9.24 12.80
N GLY A 37 -16.80 -8.79 14.02
CA GLY A 37 -16.84 -9.52 15.30
C GLY A 37 -15.47 -9.54 16.02
N MET A 38 -15.24 -10.39 17.04
CA MET A 38 -14.15 -10.21 18.02
C MET A 38 -13.15 -11.39 18.16
N GLY A 39 -13.14 -12.38 17.23
CA GLY A 39 -12.45 -13.67 17.40
C GLY A 39 -11.47 -14.11 16.28
N ASN A 40 -11.39 -15.43 16.03
CA ASN A 40 -10.43 -16.09 15.12
C ASN A 40 -10.75 -15.80 13.64
N TYR A 41 -10.41 -14.59 13.18
CA TYR A 41 -10.76 -14.12 11.84
C TYR A 41 -9.97 -14.80 10.74
N LYS A 42 -10.70 -15.26 9.72
CA LYS A 42 -10.13 -15.61 8.41
C LYS A 42 -10.06 -14.37 7.53
N ASP A 43 -9.43 -13.31 8.04
CA ASP A 43 -9.24 -12.03 7.34
C ASP A 43 -8.68 -12.25 5.94
N SER A 44 -7.59 -13.02 5.86
CA SER A 44 -6.95 -13.41 4.61
C SER A 44 -7.90 -14.07 3.61
N LYS A 45 -8.96 -14.75 4.05
CA LYS A 45 -9.97 -15.31 3.14
C LYS A 45 -10.86 -14.22 2.56
N LEU A 46 -11.34 -13.28 3.38
CA LEU A 46 -12.21 -12.19 2.93
C LEU A 46 -11.49 -11.22 2.00
N GLU A 47 -10.24 -10.89 2.32
CA GLU A 47 -9.35 -10.09 1.47
C GLU A 47 -9.21 -10.76 0.09
N ILE A 48 -8.84 -12.05 0.06
CA ILE A 48 -8.69 -12.80 -1.19
C ILE A 48 -9.98 -12.78 -2.02
N LEU A 49 -11.16 -12.91 -1.39
CA LEU A 49 -12.44 -12.92 -2.12
C LEU A 49 -12.75 -11.53 -2.69
N ALA A 50 -12.56 -10.46 -1.92
CA ALA A 50 -12.76 -9.09 -2.39
C ALA A 50 -11.82 -8.74 -3.55
N ASP A 51 -10.55 -9.10 -3.43
CA ASP A 51 -9.52 -8.91 -4.48
C ASP A 51 -9.90 -9.62 -5.77
N ASN A 52 -10.41 -10.85 -5.71
CA ASN A 52 -10.83 -11.59 -6.91
C ASN A 52 -12.12 -11.02 -7.53
N GLY A 53 -12.87 -10.20 -6.79
CA GLY A 53 -14.13 -9.59 -7.23
C GLY A 53 -14.02 -8.10 -7.56
N ASN A 54 -12.80 -7.56 -7.70
CA ASN A 54 -12.53 -6.15 -7.93
C ASN A 54 -13.27 -5.21 -6.94
N GLY A 55 -13.47 -5.66 -5.71
CA GLY A 55 -14.09 -4.86 -4.65
C GLY A 55 -13.15 -4.64 -3.48
N ASN A 56 -13.71 -4.15 -2.37
CA ASN A 56 -12.92 -3.72 -1.22
C ASN A 56 -13.11 -4.65 -0.03
N TYR A 57 -12.09 -4.75 0.81
CA TYR A 57 -12.18 -5.43 2.10
C TYR A 57 -12.02 -4.40 3.22
N ALA A 58 -12.86 -4.50 4.24
CA ALA A 58 -12.72 -3.71 5.46
C ALA A 58 -13.11 -4.55 6.68
N TYR A 59 -12.37 -4.38 7.77
CA TYR A 59 -12.68 -4.99 9.05
C TYR A 59 -13.26 -3.92 9.98
N ILE A 60 -14.44 -4.19 10.53
CA ILE A 60 -15.18 -3.24 11.36
C ILE A 60 -15.25 -3.80 12.77
N ASP A 61 -14.39 -3.28 13.64
CA ASP A 61 -14.31 -3.64 15.06
C ASP A 61 -14.99 -2.62 15.99
N ASN A 62 -15.25 -1.40 15.49
CA ASN A 62 -15.86 -0.33 16.24
C ASN A 62 -16.68 0.61 15.33
N ILE A 63 -17.46 1.50 15.95
CA ILE A 63 -18.34 2.43 15.22
C ILE A 63 -17.55 3.42 14.37
N GLN A 64 -16.38 3.88 14.81
CA GLN A 64 -15.55 4.82 14.05
C GLN A 64 -15.03 4.16 12.77
N GLU A 65 -14.62 2.90 12.83
CA GLU A 65 -14.19 2.16 11.63
C GLU A 65 -15.39 1.87 10.69
N ALA A 66 -16.58 1.65 11.25
CA ALA A 66 -17.81 1.54 10.47
C ALA A 66 -18.14 2.85 9.73
N GLU A 67 -18.08 3.99 10.43
CA GLU A 67 -18.31 5.33 9.85
C GLU A 67 -17.26 5.65 8.79
N LYS A 68 -15.98 5.36 9.06
CA LYS A 68 -14.90 5.49 8.09
C LYS A 68 -15.20 4.71 6.82
N THR A 69 -15.46 3.41 6.95
CA THR A 69 -15.66 2.49 5.83
C THR A 69 -16.94 2.80 5.05
N LEU A 70 -18.06 3.03 5.75
CA LEU A 70 -19.40 3.09 5.15
C LEU A 70 -19.91 4.51 4.86
N ILE A 71 -19.26 5.54 5.39
CA ILE A 71 -19.67 6.93 5.18
C ILE A 71 -18.53 7.70 4.51
N ALA A 72 -17.34 7.72 5.10
CA ALA A 72 -16.24 8.54 4.60
C ALA A 72 -15.62 7.97 3.31
N GLU A 73 -15.34 6.67 3.28
CA GLU A 73 -14.64 6.00 2.18
C GLU A 73 -15.60 5.33 1.18
N PHE A 74 -16.88 5.18 1.55
CA PHE A 74 -17.89 4.48 0.77
C PHE A 74 -18.06 5.03 -0.65
N GLY A 75 -18.00 6.36 -0.81
CA GLY A 75 -18.08 7.00 -2.13
C GLY A 75 -16.90 6.64 -3.05
N GLY A 76 -15.70 6.47 -2.49
CA GLY A 76 -14.52 6.08 -3.27
C GLY A 76 -14.55 4.61 -3.66
N THR A 77 -15.02 3.75 -2.77
CA THR A 77 -15.08 2.30 -3.00
C THR A 77 -16.13 1.85 -4.03
N LEU A 78 -17.17 2.66 -4.29
CA LEU A 78 -18.25 2.34 -5.23
C LEU A 78 -18.00 2.80 -6.66
N PHE A 79 -17.29 3.91 -6.84
CA PHE A 79 -17.04 4.50 -8.15
C PHE A 79 -15.58 4.37 -8.53
N THR A 80 -15.23 3.23 -9.13
CA THR A 80 -13.96 3.09 -9.84
C THR A 80 -13.83 4.21 -10.86
N VAL A 81 -12.70 4.90 -10.88
CA VAL A 81 -12.36 5.92 -11.88
C VAL A 81 -11.27 5.44 -12.84
N ALA A 82 -10.46 4.48 -12.41
CA ALA A 82 -9.41 3.86 -13.20
C ALA A 82 -9.32 2.36 -12.88
N LYS A 83 -9.30 1.56 -13.95
CA LYS A 83 -9.15 0.10 -13.92
C LYS A 83 -7.72 -0.30 -14.26
N ASP A 84 -7.31 -1.50 -13.86
CA ASP A 84 -5.98 -2.07 -14.19
C ASP A 84 -4.82 -1.09 -13.92
N VAL A 85 -4.87 -0.40 -12.78
CA VAL A 85 -3.85 0.59 -12.39
C VAL A 85 -2.56 -0.13 -12.00
N LYS A 86 -1.50 0.18 -12.73
CA LYS A 86 -0.14 -0.29 -12.51
C LYS A 86 0.75 0.89 -12.20
N ILE A 87 1.56 0.73 -11.16
CA ILE A 87 2.53 1.73 -10.74
C ILE A 87 3.91 1.06 -10.74
N GLN A 88 4.86 1.69 -11.41
CA GLN A 88 6.27 1.30 -11.40
C GLN A 88 7.11 2.51 -11.04
N ILE A 89 8.15 2.30 -10.24
CA ILE A 89 9.08 3.35 -9.86
C ILE A 89 10.47 2.96 -10.36
N GLU A 90 11.07 3.87 -11.13
CA GLU A 90 12.44 3.74 -11.60
C GLU A 90 13.31 4.73 -10.84
N PHE A 91 14.27 4.25 -10.04
CA PHE A 91 15.19 5.11 -9.31
C PHE A 91 16.41 5.48 -10.15
N ASN A 92 16.85 6.73 -10.08
CA ASN A 92 18.04 7.18 -10.79
C ASN A 92 19.31 6.63 -10.10
N PRO A 93 20.10 5.75 -10.77
CA PRO A 93 21.29 5.15 -10.17
C PRO A 93 22.42 6.15 -9.90
N PHE A 94 22.35 7.37 -10.48
CA PHE A 94 23.25 8.46 -10.13
C PHE A 94 23.04 8.95 -8.69
N ASN A 95 21.78 8.97 -8.23
CA ASN A 95 21.41 9.53 -6.93
C ASN A 95 21.17 8.45 -5.87
N ILE A 96 20.66 7.28 -6.27
CA ILE A 96 20.23 6.19 -5.38
C ILE A 96 20.95 4.89 -5.75
N SER A 97 21.60 4.25 -4.78
CA SER A 97 22.30 2.97 -4.96
C SER A 97 21.50 1.73 -4.56
N ALA A 98 20.53 1.89 -3.66
CA ALA A 98 19.63 0.84 -3.24
C ALA A 98 18.36 1.46 -2.66
N TYR A 99 17.27 0.72 -2.73
CA TYR A 99 15.98 1.14 -2.24
C TYR A 99 15.17 -0.07 -1.77
N ARG A 100 14.18 0.19 -0.93
CA ARG A 100 13.25 -0.82 -0.41
C ARG A 100 11.87 -0.18 -0.25
N LEU A 101 10.85 -0.84 -0.78
CA LEU A 101 9.46 -0.51 -0.48
C LEU A 101 9.13 -0.96 0.94
N ILE A 102 8.55 -0.09 1.76
CA ILE A 102 8.04 -0.41 3.09
C ILE A 102 6.54 -0.70 2.97
N GLY A 103 6.15 -1.93 3.32
CA GLY A 103 4.76 -2.39 3.18
C GLY A 103 4.40 -2.74 1.73
N TYR A 104 3.09 -2.78 1.42
CA TYR A 104 2.54 -3.08 0.08
C TYR A 104 3.05 -4.37 -0.60
N GLU A 105 3.48 -5.36 0.19
CA GLU A 105 4.16 -6.56 -0.32
C GLU A 105 3.26 -7.45 -1.18
N ASN A 106 1.96 -7.49 -0.91
CA ASN A 106 1.00 -8.39 -1.57
C ASN A 106 0.61 -7.99 -3.01
N ARG A 107 0.96 -6.78 -3.46
CA ARG A 107 0.58 -6.24 -4.78
C ARG A 107 1.77 -5.82 -5.64
N LEU A 108 2.96 -6.32 -5.33
CA LEU A 108 4.15 -6.10 -6.16
C LEU A 108 3.96 -6.76 -7.53
N LEU A 109 4.07 -5.93 -8.57
CA LEU A 109 4.04 -6.36 -9.96
C LEU A 109 5.47 -6.59 -10.45
N ASN A 110 5.72 -7.66 -11.21
CA ASN A 110 7.04 -7.82 -11.84
C ASN A 110 7.24 -6.75 -12.91
N ASP A 111 8.48 -6.35 -13.15
CA ASP A 111 8.80 -5.31 -14.15
C ASP A 111 8.29 -5.64 -15.55
N GLU A 112 8.28 -6.93 -15.91
CA GLU A 112 7.78 -7.42 -17.21
C GLU A 112 6.26 -7.30 -17.34
N ASP A 113 5.52 -7.42 -16.23
CA ASP A 113 4.05 -7.38 -16.22
C ASP A 113 3.51 -5.93 -16.34
N PHE A 114 4.37 -4.91 -16.15
CA PHE A 114 3.97 -3.50 -16.23
C PHE A 114 3.38 -3.12 -17.61
N ASN A 115 3.95 -3.66 -18.69
CA ASN A 115 3.51 -3.37 -20.06
C ASN A 115 2.49 -4.39 -20.61
N ASP A 116 2.20 -5.47 -19.89
CA ASP A 116 1.30 -6.52 -20.34
C ASP A 116 -0.16 -6.20 -19.95
N ASP A 117 -0.93 -5.62 -20.87
CA ASP A 117 -2.33 -5.26 -20.64
C ASP A 117 -3.28 -6.46 -20.38
N THR A 118 -2.78 -7.71 -20.47
CA THR A 118 -3.52 -8.92 -20.06
C THR A 118 -3.39 -9.23 -18.57
N LYS A 119 -2.44 -8.59 -17.87
CA LYS A 119 -2.25 -8.73 -16.43
C LYS A 119 -3.21 -7.84 -15.66
N ASP A 120 -4.03 -8.50 -14.84
CA ASP A 120 -4.94 -7.87 -13.87
C ASP A 120 -4.13 -7.06 -12.84
N ALA A 121 -4.63 -5.88 -12.47
CA ALA A 121 -3.94 -4.98 -11.56
C ALA A 121 -4.94 -4.26 -10.62
N GLY A 122 -4.50 -3.22 -9.92
CA GLY A 122 -5.33 -2.57 -8.90
C GLY A 122 -6.42 -1.69 -9.48
N GLU A 123 -7.55 -1.58 -8.76
CA GLU A 123 -8.60 -0.61 -9.08
C GLU A 123 -8.44 0.65 -8.23
N VAL A 124 -8.68 1.83 -8.81
CA VAL A 124 -8.65 3.11 -8.10
C VAL A 124 -10.02 3.75 -8.14
N GLY A 125 -10.56 3.98 -6.94
CA GLY A 125 -11.83 4.66 -6.69
C GLY A 125 -11.71 6.18 -6.70
N SER A 126 -12.85 6.86 -6.82
CA SER A 126 -12.90 8.32 -6.73
C SER A 126 -12.43 8.80 -5.35
N GLY A 127 -11.47 9.73 -5.31
CA GLY A 127 -10.92 10.21 -4.03
C GLY A 127 -10.01 9.22 -3.29
N HIS A 128 -9.71 8.05 -3.86
CA HIS A 128 -8.73 7.14 -3.29
C HIS A 128 -7.33 7.75 -3.35
N THR A 129 -6.61 7.68 -2.23
CA THR A 129 -5.20 8.07 -2.12
C THR A 129 -4.38 6.84 -1.77
N VAL A 130 -3.32 6.60 -2.55
CA VAL A 130 -2.37 5.50 -2.30
C VAL A 130 -1.05 6.12 -1.84
N THR A 131 -0.53 5.64 -0.72
CA THR A 131 0.76 6.09 -0.17
C THR A 131 1.74 4.93 -0.18
N ALA A 132 2.83 5.06 -0.94
CA ALA A 132 3.94 4.13 -0.92
C ALA A 132 5.15 4.78 -0.24
N LEU A 133 5.72 4.09 0.75
CA LEU A 133 6.90 4.55 1.47
C LEU A 133 8.13 3.78 0.99
N TYR A 134 9.21 4.49 0.69
CA TYR A 134 10.47 3.88 0.31
C TYR A 134 11.59 4.31 1.24
N GLU A 135 12.45 3.37 1.62
CA GLU A 135 13.76 3.65 2.18
C GLU A 135 14.78 3.69 1.07
N LEU A 136 15.62 4.73 1.05
CA LEU A 136 16.58 4.97 -0.01
C LEU A 136 18.00 5.02 0.58
N ILE A 137 18.95 4.42 -0.13
CA ILE A 137 20.39 4.55 0.15
C ILE A 137 21.01 5.44 -0.94
N PRO A 138 21.46 6.66 -0.61
CA PRO A 138 22.10 7.55 -1.57
C PRO A 138 23.33 6.91 -2.22
N ALA A 139 23.52 7.18 -3.50
CA ALA A 139 24.68 6.72 -4.25
C ALA A 139 26.00 7.19 -3.60
N GLY A 140 27.03 6.35 -3.66
CA GLY A 140 28.32 6.60 -3.02
C GLY A 140 28.40 6.23 -1.52
N THR A 141 27.28 5.84 -0.90
CA THR A 141 27.27 5.37 0.49
C THR A 141 27.70 3.90 0.54
N LYS A 142 28.69 3.56 1.38
CA LYS A 142 29.03 2.17 1.65
C LYS A 142 28.01 1.57 2.62
N ASN A 143 27.27 0.56 2.18
CA ASN A 143 26.32 -0.16 3.04
C ASN A 143 26.30 -1.66 2.70
N LYS A 144 25.96 -2.51 3.67
CA LYS A 144 25.78 -3.96 3.47
C LYS A 144 24.67 -4.31 2.46
N TYR A 145 23.74 -3.38 2.22
CA TYR A 145 22.61 -3.58 1.30
C TYR A 145 22.93 -3.24 -0.17
N THR A 146 24.02 -2.51 -0.43
CA THR A 146 24.46 -2.23 -1.81
C THR A 146 25.22 -3.43 -2.34
N LYS A 147 24.59 -4.22 -3.21
CA LYS A 147 25.24 -5.37 -3.86
C LYS A 147 26.25 -4.86 -4.89
N ASN A 148 27.46 -5.40 -4.87
CA ASN A 148 28.43 -5.19 -5.95
C ASN A 148 28.06 -6.13 -7.09
N ILE A 149 27.33 -5.63 -8.08
CA ILE A 149 26.89 -6.39 -9.25
C ILE A 149 27.93 -6.15 -10.35
N ASP A 150 28.46 -7.22 -10.93
CA ASP A 150 29.39 -7.12 -12.06
C ASP A 150 28.70 -6.42 -13.24
N PRO A 151 29.39 -5.49 -13.94
CA PRO A 151 28.85 -4.86 -15.12
C PRO A 151 28.42 -5.88 -16.18
N LEU A 152 27.26 -5.64 -16.80
CA LEU A 152 26.76 -6.50 -17.86
C LEU A 152 27.69 -6.44 -19.08
N LYS A 153 28.28 -7.59 -19.44
CA LYS A 153 29.29 -7.72 -20.50
C LYS A 153 28.85 -7.17 -21.87
N TYR A 154 27.57 -7.28 -22.20
CA TYR A 154 27.03 -6.97 -23.53
C TYR A 154 26.23 -5.67 -23.58
N GLN A 155 26.27 -4.85 -22.53
CA GLN A 155 25.48 -3.62 -22.43
C GLN A 155 26.36 -2.46 -21.95
N THR A 156 26.16 -1.29 -22.56
CA THR A 156 26.76 -0.03 -22.09
C THR A 156 25.70 0.73 -21.34
N SER A 157 25.93 1.01 -20.05
CA SER A 157 25.01 1.82 -19.24
C SER A 157 25.45 3.28 -19.28
N ASN A 158 24.62 4.16 -19.82
CA ASN A 158 24.80 5.61 -19.72
C ASN A 158 23.91 6.15 -18.60
N ILE A 159 24.52 6.50 -17.47
CA ILE A 159 23.79 7.03 -16.31
C ILE A 159 23.63 8.54 -16.49
N LEU A 160 22.39 9.00 -16.64
CA LEU A 160 22.06 10.41 -16.74
C LEU A 160 22.20 11.08 -15.36
N LYS A 161 23.04 12.12 -15.30
CA LYS A 161 23.23 12.94 -14.10
C LYS A 161 22.17 14.02 -14.06
N THR A 162 21.10 13.77 -13.33
CA THR A 162 19.99 14.73 -13.11
C THR A 162 19.75 14.92 -11.62
N GLU A 163 18.95 15.92 -11.26
CA GLU A 163 18.49 16.13 -9.88
C GLU A 163 17.30 15.22 -9.50
N GLU A 164 16.91 14.31 -10.40
CA GLU A 164 15.78 13.39 -10.19
C GLU A 164 16.22 12.20 -9.34
N LEU A 165 15.47 11.92 -8.27
CA LEU A 165 15.66 10.72 -7.45
C LEU A 165 15.05 9.48 -8.12
N ALA A 166 13.89 9.66 -8.75
CA ALA A 166 13.13 8.59 -9.38
C ALA A 166 12.15 9.14 -10.42
N THR A 167 11.61 8.25 -11.24
CA THR A 167 10.46 8.49 -12.11
C THR A 167 9.34 7.54 -11.71
N VAL A 168 8.17 8.10 -11.38
CA VAL A 168 6.96 7.33 -11.12
C VAL A 168 6.22 7.16 -12.44
N LYS A 169 6.02 5.91 -12.85
CA LYS A 169 5.34 5.51 -14.08
C LYS A 169 3.99 4.93 -13.72
N ILE A 170 2.94 5.41 -14.37
CA ILE A 170 1.58 4.97 -14.11
C ILE A 170 0.94 4.55 -15.44
N ARG A 171 0.28 3.40 -15.40
CA ARG A 171 -0.54 2.88 -16.49
C ARG A 171 -1.92 2.52 -15.95
N TYR A 172 -2.99 2.89 -16.66
CA TYR A 172 -4.36 2.58 -16.26
C TYR A 172 -5.32 2.54 -17.45
N LYS A 173 -6.48 1.92 -17.28
CA LYS A 173 -7.60 1.94 -18.25
C LYS A 173 -8.73 2.82 -17.71
N PRO A 174 -9.25 3.80 -18.48
CA PRO A 174 -10.46 4.52 -18.09
C PRO A 174 -11.66 3.57 -17.89
N THR A 175 -12.65 3.95 -17.11
CA THR A 175 -13.79 3.05 -16.82
C THR A 175 -14.57 2.62 -18.08
N LYS A 176 -14.74 3.54 -19.04
CA LYS A 176 -15.51 3.35 -20.28
C LYS A 176 -14.67 2.92 -21.49
N ASP A 177 -13.36 2.81 -21.33
CA ASP A 177 -12.42 2.44 -22.39
C ASP A 177 -11.58 1.24 -21.92
N ASN A 178 -11.11 0.42 -22.86
CA ASN A 178 -10.18 -0.67 -22.55
C ASN A 178 -8.75 -0.34 -23.01
N THR A 179 -8.56 0.83 -23.61
CA THR A 179 -7.25 1.34 -24.03
C THR A 179 -6.48 1.85 -22.82
N SER A 180 -5.28 1.30 -22.66
CA SER A 180 -4.34 1.62 -21.59
C SER A 180 -3.71 3.00 -21.83
N ILE A 181 -3.77 3.89 -20.84
CA ILE A 181 -3.15 5.22 -20.84
C ILE A 181 -1.89 5.16 -19.98
N PHE A 182 -0.79 5.69 -20.49
CA PHE A 182 0.48 5.79 -19.79
C PHE A 182 0.86 7.26 -19.54
N PHE A 183 1.35 7.54 -18.34
CA PHE A 183 2.06 8.79 -18.04
C PHE A 183 3.13 8.56 -16.98
N ASP A 184 4.10 9.45 -16.91
CA ASP A 184 5.14 9.43 -15.90
C ASP A 184 5.35 10.81 -15.26
N LYS A 185 6.01 10.81 -14.11
CA LYS A 185 6.37 12.01 -13.37
C LYS A 185 7.70 11.82 -12.66
N ALA A 186 8.64 12.73 -12.91
CA ALA A 186 9.90 12.80 -12.20
C ALA A 186 9.71 13.27 -10.75
N VAL A 187 10.44 12.64 -9.83
CA VAL A 187 10.56 13.02 -8.42
C VAL A 187 11.88 13.73 -8.27
N ILE A 188 11.83 15.05 -8.10
CA ILE A 188 13.01 15.88 -7.88
C ILE A 188 13.51 15.71 -6.46
N LYS A 189 14.84 15.71 -6.31
CA LYS A 189 15.48 15.71 -5.01
C LYS A 189 15.09 16.96 -4.22
N ASN A 190 14.31 16.76 -3.17
CA ASN A 190 14.11 17.74 -2.11
C ASN A 190 14.51 17.10 -0.77
N THR A 191 15.63 17.55 -0.19
CA THR A 191 16.15 17.00 1.07
C THR A 191 16.01 18.01 2.18
N GLU A 192 15.18 17.68 3.17
CA GLU A 192 14.97 18.45 4.39
C GLU A 192 15.30 17.56 5.59
N TRP A 193 15.53 18.18 6.75
CA TRP A 193 15.66 17.40 7.97
C TRP A 193 14.33 16.70 8.27
N PHE A 194 14.39 15.47 8.77
CA PHE A 194 13.17 14.68 9.02
C PHE A 194 12.18 15.40 9.97
N ASN A 195 12.70 16.16 10.94
CA ASN A 195 11.88 16.97 11.85
C ASN A 195 11.24 18.19 11.19
N GLU A 196 11.65 18.56 9.99
CA GLU A 196 11.10 19.67 9.19
C GLU A 196 10.16 19.17 8.09
N ALA A 197 10.22 17.87 7.76
CA ALA A 197 9.35 17.24 6.76
C ALA A 197 7.86 17.39 7.09
N SER A 198 6.98 17.17 6.11
CA SER A 198 5.53 17.30 6.31
C SER A 198 5.01 16.45 7.47
N GLU A 199 3.97 16.95 8.15
CA GLU A 199 3.28 16.20 9.21
C GLU A 199 2.79 14.85 8.70
N ASP A 200 2.32 14.78 7.45
CA ASP A 200 1.86 13.53 6.83
C ASP A 200 2.99 12.51 6.66
N LEU A 201 4.18 12.95 6.24
CA LEU A 201 5.33 12.04 6.08
C LEU A 201 5.79 11.53 7.45
N ARG A 202 5.92 12.42 8.43
CA ARG A 202 6.30 12.05 9.80
C ARG A 202 5.28 11.10 10.43
N PHE A 203 3.99 11.35 10.24
CA PHE A 203 2.93 10.47 10.74
C PHE A 203 2.97 9.11 10.04
N SER A 204 3.05 9.07 8.71
CA SER A 204 3.13 7.83 7.93
C SER A 204 4.36 7.00 8.30
N ALA A 205 5.50 7.66 8.55
CA ALA A 205 6.70 6.99 9.05
C ALA A 205 6.47 6.35 10.43
N SER A 206 5.75 7.01 11.34
CA SER A 206 5.42 6.43 12.66
C SER A 206 4.55 5.17 12.54
N VAL A 207 3.59 5.16 11.61
CA VAL A 207 2.74 3.99 11.31
C VAL A 207 3.59 2.84 10.74
N ALA A 208 4.48 3.14 9.79
CA ALA A 208 5.39 2.15 9.22
C ALA A 208 6.35 1.57 10.27
N MET A 209 6.90 2.41 11.15
CA MET A 209 7.75 1.98 12.27
C MET A 209 7.00 1.05 13.22
N PHE A 210 5.75 1.38 13.54
CA PHE A 210 4.90 0.53 14.38
C PHE A 210 4.63 -0.84 13.73
N GLY A 211 4.31 -0.86 12.43
CA GLY A 211 4.17 -2.09 11.65
C GLY A 211 5.43 -2.96 11.67
N MET A 212 6.60 -2.36 11.44
CA MET A 212 7.90 -3.05 11.52
C MET A 212 8.20 -3.59 12.93
N LEU A 213 7.80 -2.87 13.98
CA LEU A 213 8.00 -3.30 15.37
C LEU A 213 7.13 -4.52 15.73
N ILE A 214 5.84 -4.50 15.38
CA ILE A 214 4.91 -5.59 15.74
C ILE A 214 5.09 -6.84 14.87
N SER A 215 5.60 -6.68 13.66
CA SER A 215 5.95 -7.79 12.76
C SER A 215 7.34 -8.39 13.04
N GLU A 216 8.07 -7.87 14.03
CA GLU A 216 9.44 -8.28 14.34
C GLU A 216 10.38 -8.21 13.12
N SER A 217 10.18 -7.19 12.28
CA SER A 217 10.95 -7.00 11.05
C SER A 217 12.45 -6.92 11.33
N GLU A 218 13.28 -7.54 10.48
CA GLU A 218 14.74 -7.43 10.59
C GLU A 218 15.26 -5.98 10.47
N TYR A 219 14.46 -5.11 9.85
CA TYR A 219 14.71 -3.68 9.66
C TYR A 219 14.13 -2.82 10.79
N GLY A 220 13.28 -3.39 11.65
CA GLY A 220 12.68 -2.71 12.80
C GLY A 220 13.53 -2.75 14.07
N LYS A 221 14.77 -3.26 13.99
CA LYS A 221 15.65 -3.41 15.16
C LYS A 221 16.00 -2.04 15.74
N GLY A 222 15.72 -1.86 17.03
CA GLY A 222 16.01 -0.63 17.77
C GLY A 222 14.86 0.39 17.74
N ILE A 223 13.76 0.10 17.06
CA ILE A 223 12.53 0.90 17.18
C ILE A 223 11.93 0.70 18.58
N ASP A 224 11.59 1.80 19.25
CA ASP A 224 10.90 1.79 20.54
C ASP A 224 9.49 2.39 20.42
N TYR A 225 8.55 1.85 21.19
CA TYR A 225 7.18 2.37 21.32
C TYR A 225 7.18 3.84 21.71
N LYS A 226 8.09 4.29 22.59
CA LYS A 226 8.16 5.71 22.99
C LYS A 226 8.45 6.62 21.81
N GLN A 227 9.41 6.23 20.95
CA GLN A 227 9.78 7.01 19.77
C GLN A 227 8.62 7.09 18.77
N ILE A 228 7.90 5.99 18.55
CA ILE A 228 6.70 5.96 17.68
C ILE A 228 5.64 6.93 18.22
N ILE A 229 5.35 6.86 19.52
CA ILE A 229 4.34 7.71 20.16
C ILE A 229 4.73 9.20 20.04
N GLU A 230 5.97 9.55 20.34
CA GLU A 230 6.45 10.93 20.24
C GLU A 230 6.35 11.46 18.80
N LEU A 231 6.77 10.66 17.82
CA LEU A 231 6.68 11.02 16.41
C LEU A 231 5.23 11.22 15.95
N ALA A 232 4.35 10.26 16.26
CA ALA A 232 2.93 10.30 15.89
C ALA A 232 2.20 11.48 16.54
N GLN A 233 2.51 11.80 17.80
CA GLN A 233 1.92 12.94 18.52
C GLN A 233 2.36 14.28 17.92
N ASN A 234 3.64 14.43 17.60
CA ASN A 234 4.18 15.65 16.98
C ASN A 234 3.76 15.83 15.51
N ALA A 235 3.19 14.79 14.91
CA ALA A 235 2.75 14.76 13.52
C ALA A 235 1.23 14.57 13.37
N ARG A 236 0.45 14.84 14.43
CA ARG A 236 -0.99 14.56 14.42
C ARG A 236 -1.78 15.42 13.43
N SER A 237 -1.28 16.59 13.04
CA SER A 237 -1.96 17.54 12.13
C SER A 237 -3.44 17.80 12.50
N GLU A 238 -4.23 18.29 11.54
CA GLU A 238 -5.69 18.46 11.67
C GLU A 238 -6.37 17.08 11.62
N ASP A 239 -6.79 16.58 12.79
CA ASP A 239 -7.35 15.24 12.97
C ASP A 239 -8.86 15.32 13.27
N LYS A 240 -9.64 15.81 12.30
CA LYS A 240 -11.10 16.07 12.48
C LYS A 240 -11.87 14.84 12.90
N ASP A 241 -11.53 13.71 12.30
CA ASP A 241 -12.22 12.44 12.49
C ASP A 241 -11.59 11.61 13.62
N GLY A 242 -10.43 12.02 14.14
CA GLY A 242 -9.80 11.42 15.32
C GLY A 242 -8.96 10.15 15.05
N TYR A 243 -8.75 9.76 13.79
CA TYR A 243 -7.99 8.55 13.41
C TYR A 243 -6.54 8.62 13.86
N ARG A 244 -5.88 9.79 13.77
CA ARG A 244 -4.48 9.92 14.19
C ARG A 244 -4.34 9.83 15.70
N ALA A 245 -5.30 10.38 16.44
CA ALA A 245 -5.39 10.22 17.89
C ALA A 245 -5.70 8.78 18.31
N GLU A 246 -6.53 8.07 17.54
CA GLU A 246 -6.81 6.63 17.73
C GLU A 246 -5.54 5.81 17.60
N PHE A 247 -4.77 5.98 16.53
CA PHE A 247 -3.49 5.31 16.34
C PHE A 247 -2.54 5.51 17.53
N VAL A 248 -2.40 6.76 18.02
CA VAL A 248 -1.58 7.05 19.21
C VAL A 248 -2.07 6.30 20.46
N ARG A 249 -3.39 6.16 20.64
CA ARG A 249 -3.96 5.37 21.75
C ARG A 249 -3.66 3.89 21.58
N LEU A 250 -3.80 3.34 20.38
CA LEU A 250 -3.48 1.94 20.07
C LEU A 250 -2.04 1.59 20.45
N VAL A 251 -1.07 2.40 20.01
CA VAL A 251 0.36 2.18 20.31
C VAL A 251 0.63 2.27 21.82
N LYS A 252 -0.02 3.21 22.54
CA LYS A 252 0.10 3.33 24.00
C LYS A 252 -0.48 2.12 24.73
N SER A 253 -1.63 1.62 24.30
CA SER A 253 -2.26 0.45 24.91
C SER A 253 -1.34 -0.76 24.81
N LEU A 254 -0.80 -1.05 23.61
CA LEU A 254 0.11 -2.18 23.40
C LEU A 254 1.41 -2.05 24.19
N LYS A 255 1.95 -0.83 24.33
CA LYS A 255 3.11 -0.58 25.19
C LYS A 255 2.85 -1.00 26.64
N ASN A 256 1.63 -0.82 27.15
CA ASN A 256 1.28 -1.16 28.54
C ASN A 256 1.01 -2.66 28.75
N PHE A 257 0.78 -3.42 27.69
CA PHE A 257 0.56 -4.88 27.77
C PHE A 257 1.86 -5.71 27.73
N ARG A 258 3.02 -5.09 27.45
CA ARG A 258 4.34 -5.72 27.41
C ARG A 258 5.21 -5.22 28.55
#